data_AF-A0A5C4KWY7-F1
#
_entry.id   AF-A0A5C4KWY7-F1
#
_cell.length_a   1.000
_cell.length_b   1.000
_cell.length_c   1.000
_cell.angle_alpha   90.00
_cell.angle_beta   90.00
_cell.angle_gamma   90.00
#
_symmetry.space_group_name_H-M   'P 1'
#
loop_
_entity.id
_entity.type
_entity.pdbx_description
1 polymer ?
#
loop_
_entity_poly.entity_id
_entity_poly.type
_entity_poly.pdbx_seq_one_letter_code
_entity_poly.pdbx_strand_id
1 'polypeptide(L)'
;MYIKGRCIVSACALLFFQQAMAGGMDCAKAASAVEKAVCADKGLYELDAQMGAAYRELMKISGDKQSELKRTQRLWLKTRNQCEADIACLEQSYRDRLKLLQAQQMDAVAHRPTGIDKQVLEDLQRSIQAASEGGNREVAVERVLASLAFNSEETSFSGDSDKENPSEQTHFPASIPKGVTPDEWKALTATEIDAAAETGQTSYSLLDMDGDGQRDLIVQTYAGGTGMFTYVETWRRDGDHFVKRSPEPESALFYTNDRGANQSAYWIKARGNIYLAYRNGAYGVDHIYLLNPLKINREVPTVTVRYGYYLNVPTTQHKDDGTSTFELEPDLRLTLNQAITKANEARPRKPDTQRTPLCPIPATGAGESDYYSYGPVHYSVEDVFDLPVIIGNDCYIGKLVDWFGSYDEKHGLFAQLSLRKPDVDADGRSYEVNGRRHVIEVSTSIGKADGGALN
;
A
#
# COMPACT_ATOMS: atom_id res chain seq x y z
N MET A 1 31.06 61.85 -57.75
CA MET A 1 30.39 60.73 -57.04
C MET A 1 30.87 60.80 -55.58
N TYR A 2 30.15 61.48 -54.68
CA TYR A 2 29.14 60.89 -53.75
C TYR A 2 29.72 59.63 -53.06
N ILE A 3 29.96 59.47 -51.74
CA ILE A 3 29.51 60.13 -50.49
C ILE A 3 30.55 59.87 -49.37
N LYS A 4 30.70 60.85 -48.46
CA LYS A 4 31.36 60.77 -47.13
C LYS A 4 30.57 59.90 -46.14
N GLY A 5 31.23 59.22 -45.20
CA GLY A 5 30.68 59.15 -43.83
C GLY A 5 30.95 57.91 -42.99
N ARG A 6 32.01 58.01 -42.17
CA ARG A 6 32.09 57.71 -40.72
C ARG A 6 31.60 56.34 -40.22
N CYS A 7 32.58 55.55 -39.76
CA CYS A 7 32.45 54.50 -38.76
C CYS A 7 31.77 55.04 -37.48
N ILE A 8 30.74 54.33 -37.03
CA ILE A 8 30.24 54.39 -35.65
C ILE A 8 30.40 52.98 -35.08
N VAL A 9 31.39 52.81 -34.21
CA VAL A 9 31.49 51.68 -33.30
C VAL A 9 30.46 51.95 -32.20
N SER A 10 29.31 51.27 -32.24
CA SER A 10 28.33 51.33 -31.16
C SER A 10 28.56 50.17 -30.21
N ALA A 11 29.23 50.47 -29.11
CA ALA A 11 29.19 49.67 -27.89
C ALA A 11 27.79 49.72 -27.26
N CYS A 12 27.48 48.68 -26.48
CA CYS A 12 26.35 48.59 -25.54
C CYS A 12 24.94 48.41 -26.11
N ALA A 13 24.59 47.13 -26.33
CA ALA A 13 23.38 46.58 -25.73
C ALA A 13 23.63 45.10 -25.43
N LEU A 14 24.18 44.84 -24.24
CA LEU A 14 24.01 43.55 -23.56
C LEU A 14 22.49 43.38 -23.38
N LEU A 15 21.84 42.76 -24.37
CA LEU A 15 20.55 42.14 -24.16
C LEU A 15 20.80 40.98 -23.21
N PHE A 16 20.74 41.28 -21.92
CA PHE A 16 20.49 40.26 -20.92
C PHE A 16 19.22 39.55 -21.37
N PHE A 17 19.38 38.32 -21.82
CA PHE A 17 18.32 37.33 -21.81
C PHE A 17 17.92 37.13 -20.35
N GLN A 18 17.10 38.04 -19.82
CA GLN A 18 16.20 37.66 -18.75
C GLN A 18 15.13 36.81 -19.41
N GLN A 19 15.41 35.52 -19.55
CA GLN A 19 14.33 34.56 -19.48
C GLN A 19 13.66 34.81 -18.13
N ALA A 20 12.55 35.54 -18.16
CA ALA A 20 11.64 35.61 -17.04
C ALA A 20 11.23 34.15 -16.76
N MET A 21 11.85 33.56 -15.75
CA MET A 21 11.40 32.33 -15.11
C MET A 21 10.01 32.64 -14.59
N ALA A 22 9.00 32.43 -15.44
CA ALA A 22 7.59 32.69 -15.16
C ALA A 22 7.08 31.67 -14.15
N GLY A 23 7.47 31.86 -12.89
CA GLY A 23 7.11 31.01 -11.77
C GLY A 23 6.96 31.79 -10.47
N GLY A 24 7.94 32.64 -10.14
CA GLY A 24 8.07 33.37 -8.88
C GLY A 24 7.84 34.88 -8.97
N MET A 25 8.13 35.59 -7.87
CA MET A 25 7.95 37.03 -7.73
C MET A 25 8.84 37.85 -8.69
N ASP A 26 8.35 39.02 -9.10
CA ASP A 26 9.09 39.95 -9.95
C ASP A 26 10.16 40.71 -9.13
N CYS A 27 11.41 40.26 -9.24
CA CYS A 27 12.52 40.83 -8.48
C CYS A 27 12.83 42.30 -8.79
N ALA A 28 12.42 42.81 -9.95
CA ALA A 28 12.54 44.25 -10.24
C ALA A 28 11.60 45.11 -9.37
N LYS A 29 10.58 44.50 -8.77
CA LYS A 29 9.60 45.16 -7.90
C LYS A 29 9.81 44.89 -6.41
N ALA A 30 10.89 44.20 -6.04
CA ALA A 30 11.19 43.88 -4.65
C ALA A 30 11.40 45.14 -3.80
N ALA A 31 10.56 45.34 -2.78
CA ALA A 31 10.59 46.54 -1.92
C ALA A 31 10.93 46.20 -0.46
N SER A 32 10.38 45.11 0.06
CA SER A 32 10.58 44.66 1.45
C SER A 32 11.90 43.91 1.66
N ALA A 33 12.34 43.81 2.92
CA ALA A 33 13.53 43.02 3.28
C ALA A 33 13.42 41.55 2.84
N VAL A 34 12.22 40.97 3.00
CA VAL A 34 11.87 39.61 2.57
C VAL A 34 12.01 39.45 1.07
N GLU A 35 11.38 40.33 0.29
CA GLU A 35 11.43 40.28 -1.17
C GLU A 35 12.86 40.43 -1.70
N LYS A 36 13.66 41.30 -1.08
CA LYS A 36 15.08 41.44 -1.42
C LYS A 36 15.88 40.19 -1.07
N ALA A 37 15.62 39.56 0.07
CA ALA A 37 16.26 38.31 0.47
C ALA A 37 15.90 37.16 -0.49
N VAL A 38 14.62 37.00 -0.83
CA VAL A 38 14.14 36.00 -1.80
C VAL A 38 14.79 36.19 -3.17
N CYS A 39 14.98 37.43 -3.62
CA CYS A 39 15.60 37.72 -4.91
C CYS A 39 17.13 37.62 -4.91
N ALA A 40 17.77 37.75 -3.74
CA ALA A 40 19.22 37.63 -3.59
C ALA A 40 19.66 36.17 -3.42
N ASP A 41 18.79 35.30 -2.92
CA ASP A 41 19.06 33.88 -2.71
C ASP A 41 18.35 33.00 -3.76
N LYS A 42 19.14 32.20 -4.48
CA LYS A 42 18.62 31.34 -5.57
C LYS A 42 17.63 30.28 -5.05
N GLY A 43 17.90 29.67 -3.89
CA GLY A 43 17.06 28.62 -3.33
C GLY A 43 15.71 29.17 -2.89
N LEU A 44 15.68 30.35 -2.25
CA LEU A 44 14.45 31.03 -1.90
C LEU A 44 13.63 31.45 -3.12
N TYR A 45 14.28 31.92 -4.19
CA TYR A 45 13.58 32.26 -5.43
C TYR A 45 12.91 31.02 -6.06
N GLU A 46 13.61 29.89 -6.09
CA GLU A 46 13.05 28.62 -6.59
C GLU A 46 11.86 28.15 -5.75
N LEU A 47 11.96 28.24 -4.41
CA LEU A 47 10.86 27.93 -3.50
C LEU A 47 9.65 28.87 -3.69
N ASP A 48 9.88 30.16 -3.93
CA ASP A 48 8.81 31.11 -4.25
C ASP A 48 8.11 30.76 -5.56
N ALA A 49 8.89 30.40 -6.59
CA ALA A 49 8.35 29.98 -7.87
C ALA A 49 7.51 28.70 -7.77
N GLN A 50 8.01 27.70 -7.05
CA GLN A 50 7.29 26.44 -6.79
C GLN A 50 5.99 26.72 -6.01
N MET A 51 6.05 27.52 -4.95
CA MET A 51 4.88 27.85 -4.13
C MET A 51 3.83 28.60 -4.95
N GLY A 52 4.25 29.57 -5.76
CA GLY A 52 3.37 30.31 -6.66
C GLY A 52 2.69 29.41 -7.68
N ALA A 53 3.42 28.45 -8.27
CA ALA A 53 2.87 27.47 -9.19
C ALA A 53 1.84 26.56 -8.51
N ALA A 54 2.18 25.97 -7.36
CA ALA A 54 1.28 25.11 -6.59
C ALA A 54 -0.01 25.83 -6.18
N TYR A 55 0.11 27.08 -5.71
CA TYR A 55 -1.04 27.91 -5.36
C TYR A 55 -1.95 28.18 -6.56
N ARG A 56 -1.38 28.52 -7.73
CA ARG A 56 -2.16 28.75 -8.96
C ARG A 56 -2.88 27.50 -9.43
N GLU A 57 -2.23 26.35 -9.34
CA GLU A 57 -2.84 25.07 -9.74
C GLU A 57 -3.98 24.69 -8.79
N LEU A 58 -3.73 24.73 -7.48
CA LEU A 58 -4.75 24.46 -6.48
C LEU A 58 -5.95 25.41 -6.63
N MET A 59 -5.71 26.69 -6.96
CA MET A 59 -6.77 27.65 -7.23
C MET A 59 -7.69 27.22 -8.39
N LYS A 60 -7.17 26.57 -9.44
CA LYS A 60 -8.01 26.08 -10.57
C LYS A 60 -8.97 24.98 -10.13
N ILE A 61 -8.52 24.08 -9.26
CA ILE A 61 -9.27 22.87 -8.86
C ILE A 61 -10.08 23.03 -7.57
N SER A 62 -9.89 24.12 -6.81
CA SER A 62 -10.49 24.28 -5.47
C SER A 62 -11.98 24.58 -5.44
N GLY A 63 -12.61 24.96 -6.57
CA GLY A 63 -14.04 25.32 -6.62
C GLY A 63 -14.45 26.29 -5.49
N ASP A 64 -15.43 25.89 -4.67
CA ASP A 64 -15.96 26.68 -3.56
C ASP A 64 -14.92 27.02 -2.47
N LYS A 65 -13.84 26.24 -2.35
CA LYS A 65 -12.76 26.47 -1.36
C LYS A 65 -11.80 27.58 -1.77
N GLN A 66 -11.92 28.16 -2.96
CA GLN A 66 -11.04 29.24 -3.44
C GLN A 66 -10.99 30.45 -2.50
N SER A 67 -12.12 30.82 -1.88
CA SER A 67 -12.20 31.96 -0.97
C SER A 67 -11.34 31.76 0.29
N GLU A 68 -11.38 30.56 0.84
CA GLU A 68 -10.56 30.15 1.98
C GLU A 68 -9.09 30.02 1.60
N LEU A 69 -8.77 29.44 0.44
CA LEU A 69 -7.39 29.34 -0.05
C LEU A 69 -6.73 30.72 -0.20
N LYS A 70 -7.44 31.70 -0.78
CA LYS A 70 -6.99 33.11 -0.85
C LYS A 70 -6.75 33.70 0.54
N ARG A 71 -7.64 33.43 1.49
CA ARG A 71 -7.52 33.93 2.88
C ARG A 71 -6.29 33.37 3.57
N THR A 72 -6.08 32.05 3.51
CA THR A 72 -4.94 31.38 4.15
C THR A 72 -3.62 31.76 3.49
N GLN A 73 -3.59 31.95 2.17
CA GLN A 73 -2.39 32.42 1.46
C GLN A 73 -1.96 33.82 1.90
N ARG A 74 -2.90 34.77 2.05
CA ARG A 74 -2.61 36.12 2.56
C ARG A 74 -2.12 36.09 4.00
N LEU A 75 -2.71 35.24 4.84
CA LEU A 75 -2.27 35.07 6.22
C LEU A 75 -0.85 34.51 6.27
N TRP A 76 -0.55 33.49 5.46
CA TRP A 76 0.79 32.93 5.35
C TRP A 76 1.81 33.97 4.88
N LEU A 77 1.50 34.80 3.87
CA LEU A 77 2.39 35.89 3.44
C LEU A 77 2.69 36.87 4.59
N LYS A 78 1.71 37.16 5.45
CA LYS A 78 1.91 38.00 6.65
C LYS A 78 2.85 37.33 7.64
N THR A 79 2.69 36.03 7.90
CA THR A 79 3.58 35.26 8.79
C THR A 79 4.98 35.16 8.22
N ARG A 80 5.13 34.77 6.94
CA ARG A 80 6.42 34.73 6.22
C ARG A 80 7.16 36.05 6.34
N ASN A 81 6.45 37.17 6.22
CA ASN A 81 7.09 38.49 6.27
C ASN A 81 7.68 38.84 7.65
N GLN A 82 7.34 38.10 8.72
CA GLN A 82 7.95 38.25 10.04
C GLN A 82 9.38 37.69 10.10
N CYS A 83 9.79 36.87 9.14
CA CYS A 83 11.17 36.38 9.01
C CYS A 83 12.16 37.46 8.56
N GLU A 84 11.69 38.62 8.08
CA GLU A 84 12.54 39.67 7.51
C GLU A 84 13.52 39.12 6.45
N ALA A 85 14.83 39.23 6.66
CA ALA A 85 15.87 38.73 5.76
C ALA A 85 16.51 37.40 6.23
N ASP A 86 15.95 36.75 7.26
CA ASP A 86 16.43 35.45 7.73
C ASP A 86 16.11 34.35 6.71
N ILE A 87 17.16 33.88 6.03
CA ILE A 87 17.08 32.87 4.98
C ILE A 87 16.51 31.56 5.51
N ALA A 88 16.94 31.09 6.68
CA ALA A 88 16.49 29.82 7.24
C ALA A 88 15.01 29.87 7.64
N CYS A 89 14.56 31.00 8.23
CA CYS A 89 13.15 31.22 8.55
C CYS A 89 12.29 31.26 7.27
N LEU A 90 12.73 31.98 6.23
CA LEU A 90 12.02 32.05 4.95
C LEU A 90 11.95 30.68 4.28
N GLU A 91 13.06 29.95 4.22
CA GLU A 91 13.14 28.62 3.64
C GLU A 91 12.13 27.68 4.29
N GLN A 92 12.13 27.60 5.63
CA GLN A 92 11.18 26.77 6.37
C GLN A 92 9.73 27.20 6.10
N SER A 93 9.44 28.50 6.11
CA SER A 93 8.10 29.03 5.83
C SER A 93 7.61 28.67 4.43
N TYR A 94 8.48 28.66 3.41
CA TYR A 94 8.13 28.22 2.07
C TYR A 94 7.90 26.71 1.99
N ARG A 95 8.79 25.90 2.58
CA ARG A 95 8.66 24.43 2.61
C ARG A 95 7.37 23.99 3.30
N ASP A 96 7.05 24.59 4.45
CA ASP A 96 5.80 24.29 5.18
C ASP A 96 4.57 24.65 4.35
N ARG A 97 4.60 25.79 3.63
CA ARG A 97 3.49 26.19 2.78
C ARG A 97 3.34 25.28 1.57
N LEU A 98 4.44 24.93 0.91
CA LEU A 98 4.45 23.99 -0.21
C LEU A 98 3.83 22.65 0.20
N LYS A 99 4.28 22.09 1.32
CA LYS A 99 3.73 20.84 1.87
C LYS A 99 2.22 20.93 2.11
N LEU A 100 1.76 22.05 2.69
CA LEU A 100 0.33 22.27 2.92
C LEU A 100 -0.47 22.38 1.61
N LEU A 101 0.03 23.13 0.62
CA LEU A 101 -0.64 23.29 -0.68
C LEU A 101 -0.68 21.96 -1.45
N GLN A 102 0.38 21.18 -1.41
CA GLN A 102 0.44 19.84 -2.01
C GLN A 102 -0.58 18.91 -1.36
N ALA A 103 -0.65 18.86 -0.02
CA ALA A 103 -1.67 18.07 0.68
C ALA A 103 -3.10 18.50 0.30
N GLN A 104 -3.37 19.81 0.22
CA GLN A 104 -4.66 20.33 -0.22
C GLN A 104 -4.98 20.00 -1.69
N GLN A 105 -3.97 19.97 -2.55
CA GLN A 105 -4.10 19.57 -3.95
C GLN A 105 -4.46 18.10 -4.06
N MET A 106 -3.76 17.22 -3.34
CA MET A 106 -4.09 15.80 -3.28
C MET A 106 -5.53 15.59 -2.80
N ASP A 107 -5.95 16.27 -1.74
CA ASP A 107 -7.32 16.16 -1.22
C ASP A 107 -8.39 16.71 -2.17
N ALA A 108 -8.02 17.65 -3.05
CA ALA A 108 -8.92 18.21 -4.06
C ALA A 108 -9.08 17.28 -5.28
N VAL A 109 -8.04 16.52 -5.63
CA VAL A 109 -8.07 15.56 -6.76
C VAL A 109 -8.38 14.13 -6.33
N ALA A 110 -8.40 13.84 -5.02
CA ALA A 110 -8.71 12.53 -4.50
C ALA A 110 -10.13 12.08 -4.84
N HIS A 111 -10.26 10.79 -5.13
CA HIS A 111 -11.54 10.12 -5.31
C HIS A 111 -12.36 10.24 -4.03
N ARG A 112 -13.63 10.58 -4.20
CA ARG A 112 -14.62 10.53 -3.15
C ARG A 112 -15.64 9.47 -3.53
N PRO A 113 -15.81 8.42 -2.73
CA PRO A 113 -16.79 7.39 -3.01
C PRO A 113 -18.18 7.97 -3.29
N THR A 114 -18.67 7.70 -4.49
CA THR A 114 -19.96 8.14 -5.01
C THR A 114 -21.09 7.21 -4.57
N GLY A 115 -22.31 7.50 -5.02
CA GLY A 115 -23.44 6.57 -4.85
C GLY A 115 -23.22 5.23 -5.56
N ILE A 116 -22.47 5.20 -6.66
CA ILE A 116 -22.16 3.95 -7.39
C ILE A 116 -21.19 3.11 -6.56
N ASP A 117 -20.14 3.71 -6.02
CA ASP A 117 -19.15 3.01 -5.17
C ASP A 117 -19.84 2.34 -3.97
N LYS A 118 -20.80 3.04 -3.33
CA LYS A 118 -21.62 2.50 -2.24
C LYS A 118 -22.48 1.32 -2.69
N GLN A 119 -23.10 1.40 -3.86
CA GLN A 119 -23.88 0.29 -4.40
C GLN A 119 -23.02 -0.92 -4.75
N VAL A 120 -21.81 -0.71 -5.30
CA VAL A 120 -20.85 -1.79 -5.56
C VAL A 120 -20.43 -2.45 -4.24
N LEU A 121 -20.18 -1.66 -3.21
CA LEU A 121 -19.85 -2.16 -1.87
C LEU A 121 -20.96 -3.02 -1.27
N GLU A 122 -22.22 -2.57 -1.35
CA GLU A 122 -23.40 -3.33 -0.92
C GLU A 122 -23.62 -4.61 -1.73
N ASP A 123 -23.41 -4.55 -3.05
CA ASP A 123 -23.53 -5.72 -3.93
C ASP A 123 -22.47 -6.77 -3.59
N LEU A 124 -21.21 -6.34 -3.40
CA LEU A 124 -20.12 -7.24 -3.03
C LEU A 124 -20.37 -7.89 -1.66
N GLN A 125 -20.83 -7.12 -0.67
CA GLN A 125 -21.25 -7.64 0.63
C GLN A 125 -22.32 -8.72 0.48
N ARG A 126 -23.40 -8.44 -0.26
CA ARG A 126 -24.50 -9.39 -0.49
C ARG A 126 -24.04 -10.63 -1.22
N SER A 127 -23.20 -10.49 -2.25
CA SER A 127 -22.68 -11.62 -3.02
C SER A 127 -21.79 -12.53 -2.19
N ILE A 128 -20.91 -11.97 -1.34
CA ILE A 128 -20.07 -12.77 -0.43
C ILE A 128 -20.94 -13.48 0.61
N GLN A 129 -21.91 -12.78 1.22
CA GLN A 129 -22.84 -13.37 2.19
C GLN A 129 -23.59 -14.56 1.56
N ALA A 130 -24.18 -14.37 0.38
CA ALA A 130 -24.92 -15.42 -0.32
C ALA A 130 -24.01 -16.61 -0.72
N ALA A 131 -22.80 -16.33 -1.22
CA ALA A 131 -21.84 -17.38 -1.57
C ALA A 131 -21.36 -18.19 -0.36
N SER A 132 -21.39 -17.58 0.84
CA SER A 132 -21.00 -18.21 2.10
C SER A 132 -22.04 -19.21 2.64
N GLU A 133 -23.27 -19.19 2.12
CA GLU A 133 -24.33 -20.12 2.49
C GLU A 133 -24.40 -21.34 1.56
N GLY A 134 -23.71 -21.31 0.41
CA GLY A 134 -23.74 -22.34 -0.62
C GLY A 134 -22.64 -23.42 -0.52
N GLY A 135 -22.52 -24.23 -1.58
CA GLY A 135 -21.40 -25.15 -1.76
C GLY A 135 -20.07 -24.41 -1.94
N ASN A 136 -18.98 -24.99 -1.46
CA ASN A 136 -17.63 -24.38 -1.42
C ASN A 136 -17.62 -23.00 -0.72
N ARG A 137 -18.42 -22.86 0.35
CA ARG A 137 -18.50 -21.65 1.19
C ARG A 137 -17.17 -21.16 1.74
N GLU A 138 -16.17 -22.04 1.85
CA GLU A 138 -14.86 -21.72 2.40
C GLU A 138 -14.01 -20.87 1.44
N VAL A 139 -14.36 -20.83 0.16
CA VAL A 139 -13.70 -20.01 -0.87
C VAL A 139 -14.68 -19.01 -1.50
N ALA A 140 -15.68 -18.58 -0.72
CA ALA A 140 -16.73 -17.69 -1.17
C ALA A 140 -16.18 -16.34 -1.67
N VAL A 141 -15.22 -15.75 -0.95
CA VAL A 141 -14.60 -14.47 -1.33
C VAL A 141 -13.87 -14.59 -2.66
N GLU A 142 -12.99 -15.58 -2.78
CA GLU A 142 -12.18 -15.81 -3.99
C GLU A 142 -13.07 -16.04 -5.20
N ARG A 143 -14.14 -16.84 -5.05
CA ARG A 143 -15.09 -17.12 -6.13
C ARG A 143 -15.87 -15.88 -6.55
N VAL A 144 -16.33 -15.06 -5.60
CA VAL A 144 -17.06 -13.83 -5.91
C VAL A 144 -16.15 -12.85 -6.64
N LEU A 145 -14.93 -12.61 -6.15
CA LEU A 145 -13.98 -11.73 -6.80
C LEU A 145 -13.60 -12.23 -8.21
N ALA A 146 -13.32 -13.53 -8.36
CA ALA A 146 -13.04 -14.13 -9.65
C ALA A 146 -14.23 -14.02 -10.63
N SER A 147 -15.48 -14.08 -10.14
CA SER A 147 -16.67 -13.90 -10.99
C SER A 147 -16.87 -12.47 -11.49
N LEU A 148 -16.29 -11.49 -10.80
CA LEU A 148 -16.32 -10.07 -11.17
C LEU A 148 -15.08 -9.65 -11.96
N ALA A 149 -14.06 -10.51 -12.03
CA ALA A 149 -12.85 -10.26 -12.78
C ALA A 149 -13.23 -10.08 -14.26
N PHE A 150 -12.74 -8.99 -14.88
CA PHE A 150 -13.02 -8.74 -16.29
C PHE A 150 -11.82 -9.15 -17.15
N ASN A 151 -12.09 -9.90 -18.21
CA ASN A 151 -11.09 -10.25 -19.20
C ASN A 151 -10.94 -9.10 -20.19
N SER A 152 -9.91 -8.30 -20.00
CA SER A 152 -9.45 -7.30 -20.97
C SER A 152 -8.32 -7.86 -21.83
N GLU A 153 -8.06 -7.22 -22.97
CA GLU A 153 -6.86 -7.45 -23.77
C GLU A 153 -5.64 -6.78 -23.09
N GLU A 154 -5.29 -7.27 -21.89
CA GLU A 154 -4.06 -6.86 -21.21
C GLU A 154 -2.85 -7.27 -22.07
N THR A 155 -1.91 -6.35 -22.23
CA THR A 155 -0.59 -6.65 -22.81
C THR A 155 0.49 -6.34 -21.79
N SER A 156 1.16 -7.38 -21.31
CA SER A 156 2.25 -7.28 -20.34
C SER A 156 3.61 -7.49 -21.00
N PHE A 157 4.61 -6.73 -20.57
CA PHE A 157 6.00 -6.84 -21.02
C PHE A 157 6.98 -6.43 -19.91
N SER A 158 8.19 -6.98 -19.94
CA SER A 158 9.25 -6.66 -18.98
C SER A 158 10.14 -5.52 -19.48
N GLY A 159 10.78 -4.81 -18.56
CA GLY A 159 11.93 -3.96 -18.88
C GLY A 159 13.12 -4.78 -19.38
N ASP A 160 14.01 -4.13 -20.12
CA ASP A 160 15.26 -4.74 -20.59
C ASP A 160 16.22 -4.88 -19.39
N SER A 161 16.81 -6.06 -19.19
CA SER A 161 17.75 -6.28 -18.08
C SER A 161 18.93 -5.32 -18.15
N ASP A 162 19.33 -4.79 -16.99
CA ASP A 162 20.56 -4.02 -16.89
C ASP A 162 21.79 -4.88 -17.26
N LYS A 163 22.80 -4.26 -17.88
CA LYS A 163 23.99 -4.99 -18.34
C LYS A 163 24.98 -5.29 -17.22
N GLU A 164 25.00 -4.46 -16.18
CA GLU A 164 25.92 -4.57 -15.06
C GLU A 164 25.29 -5.35 -13.91
N ASN A 165 24.00 -5.12 -13.63
CA ASN A 165 23.22 -5.77 -12.58
C ASN A 165 21.90 -6.38 -13.12
N PRO A 166 21.95 -7.40 -13.99
CA PRO A 166 20.76 -7.96 -14.66
C PRO A 166 19.70 -8.54 -13.70
N SER A 167 20.10 -8.94 -12.49
CA SER A 167 19.22 -9.52 -11.48
C SER A 167 18.55 -8.48 -10.58
N GLU A 168 19.01 -7.24 -10.59
CA GLU A 168 18.59 -6.22 -9.62
C GLU A 168 17.86 -5.05 -10.29
N GLN A 169 18.12 -4.79 -11.57
CA GLN A 169 17.57 -3.62 -12.26
C GLN A 169 17.18 -3.93 -13.70
N THR A 170 16.12 -3.27 -14.14
CA THR A 170 15.69 -3.23 -15.54
C THR A 170 15.55 -1.80 -16.02
N HIS A 171 15.77 -1.59 -17.31
CA HIS A 171 15.53 -0.32 -18.00
C HIS A 171 14.25 -0.37 -18.81
N PHE A 172 13.71 0.80 -19.14
CA PHE A 172 12.61 0.88 -20.09
C PHE A 172 13.01 0.24 -21.43
N PRO A 173 12.13 -0.55 -22.08
CA PRO A 173 12.50 -1.27 -23.30
C PRO A 173 13.07 -0.36 -24.40
N ALA A 174 14.05 -0.84 -25.16
CA ALA A 174 14.63 -0.07 -26.27
C ALA A 174 13.84 -0.18 -27.59
N SER A 175 12.89 -1.12 -27.66
CA SER A 175 12.10 -1.39 -28.86
C SER A 175 10.66 -1.75 -28.50
N ILE A 176 9.75 -1.58 -29.47
CA ILE A 176 8.32 -1.80 -29.27
C ILE A 176 8.02 -3.25 -28.86
N PRO A 177 7.45 -3.48 -27.65
CA PRO A 177 7.10 -4.83 -27.21
C PRO A 177 5.95 -5.43 -28.03
N LYS A 178 5.86 -6.75 -28.05
CA LYS A 178 4.78 -7.46 -28.73
C LYS A 178 3.42 -7.07 -28.12
N GLY A 179 2.45 -6.71 -28.96
CA GLY A 179 1.11 -6.31 -28.53
C GLY A 179 0.97 -4.83 -28.15
N VAL A 180 2.07 -4.07 -28.15
CA VAL A 180 2.07 -2.62 -28.02
C VAL A 180 1.94 -2.00 -29.41
N THR A 181 1.01 -1.06 -29.58
CA THR A 181 0.81 -0.35 -30.85
C THR A 181 1.83 0.79 -31.02
N PRO A 182 2.13 1.24 -32.26
CA PRO A 182 3.04 2.37 -32.47
C PRO A 182 2.62 3.66 -31.76
N ASP A 183 1.32 3.87 -31.61
CA ASP A 183 0.73 5.03 -30.95
C ASP A 183 0.92 4.96 -29.42
N GLU A 184 0.69 3.80 -28.81
CA GLU A 184 1.02 3.57 -27.39
C GLU A 184 2.51 3.66 -27.13
N TRP A 185 3.33 3.13 -28.04
CA TRP A 185 4.79 3.22 -27.94
C TRP A 185 5.27 4.67 -27.96
N LYS A 186 4.66 5.51 -28.79
CA LYS A 186 4.93 6.95 -28.79
C LYS A 186 4.58 7.56 -27.43
N ALA A 187 3.43 7.21 -26.84
CA ALA A 187 3.02 7.75 -25.55
C ALA A 187 3.93 7.29 -24.39
N LEU A 188 4.33 6.01 -24.41
CA LEU A 188 5.27 5.43 -23.45
C LEU A 188 6.62 6.13 -23.49
N THR A 189 7.19 6.33 -24.68
CA THR A 189 8.52 6.95 -24.85
C THR A 189 8.52 8.48 -24.68
N ALA A 190 7.35 9.12 -24.76
CA ALA A 190 7.19 10.54 -24.45
C ALA A 190 7.00 10.82 -22.94
N THR A 191 6.79 9.78 -22.13
CA THR A 191 6.56 9.89 -20.70
C THR A 191 7.83 9.51 -19.93
N GLU A 192 8.23 10.34 -18.98
CA GLU A 192 9.26 9.97 -18.01
C GLU A 192 8.65 9.00 -16.99
N ILE A 193 8.83 7.71 -17.22
CA ILE A 193 8.33 6.63 -16.36
C ILE A 193 9.47 6.20 -15.44
N ASP A 194 9.47 6.74 -14.23
CA ASP A 194 10.36 6.27 -13.16
C ASP A 194 9.76 5.03 -12.49
N ALA A 195 10.61 4.08 -12.08
CA ALA A 195 10.19 2.93 -11.32
C ALA A 195 9.77 3.35 -9.90
N ALA A 196 8.78 2.64 -9.32
CA ALA A 196 8.28 2.90 -7.97
C ALA A 196 9.34 2.69 -6.87
N ALA A 197 10.41 1.93 -7.19
CA ALA A 197 11.57 1.73 -6.34
C ALA A 197 12.86 1.96 -7.15
N GLU A 198 13.86 2.59 -6.55
CA GLU A 198 15.12 2.96 -7.21
C GLU A 198 15.93 1.74 -7.71
N THR A 199 15.70 0.57 -7.12
CA THR A 199 16.39 -0.69 -7.42
C THR A 199 15.38 -1.84 -7.46
N GLY A 200 14.86 -2.17 -8.64
CA GLY A 200 13.93 -3.29 -8.78
C GLY A 200 13.75 -3.75 -10.22
N GLN A 201 13.28 -4.99 -10.38
CA GLN A 201 12.83 -5.48 -11.68
C GLN A 201 11.46 -4.89 -11.98
N THR A 202 11.33 -4.20 -13.10
CA THR A 202 10.12 -3.51 -13.51
C THR A 202 9.45 -4.24 -14.67
N SER A 203 8.15 -4.48 -14.54
CA SER A 203 7.28 -4.92 -15.61
C SER A 203 6.15 -3.92 -15.84
N TYR A 204 5.61 -3.95 -17.04
CA TYR A 204 4.61 -3.01 -17.52
C TYR A 204 3.42 -3.80 -18.06
N SER A 205 2.22 -3.30 -17.82
CA SER A 205 1.00 -3.80 -18.45
C SER A 205 0.20 -2.64 -19.04
N LEU A 206 -0.35 -2.84 -20.24
CA LEU A 206 -1.33 -1.95 -20.84
C LEU A 206 -2.73 -2.55 -20.68
N LEU A 207 -3.61 -1.80 -20.02
CA LEU A 207 -4.96 -2.20 -19.67
C LEU A 207 -5.88 -0.97 -19.72
N ASP A 208 -7.02 -1.05 -20.40
CA ASP A 208 -8.07 -0.02 -20.29
C ASP A 208 -8.71 -0.09 -18.90
N MET A 209 -8.40 0.89 -18.04
CA MET A 209 -8.80 0.93 -16.62
C MET A 209 -9.98 1.88 -16.35
N ASP A 210 -10.48 2.62 -17.35
CA ASP A 210 -11.67 3.48 -17.21
C ASP A 210 -12.76 3.26 -18.27
N GLY A 211 -12.51 2.36 -19.23
CA GLY A 211 -13.45 1.97 -20.27
C GLY A 211 -13.56 2.97 -21.42
N ASP A 212 -12.59 3.87 -21.60
CA ASP A 212 -12.59 4.87 -22.67
C ASP A 212 -12.11 4.31 -24.03
N GLY A 213 -11.64 3.06 -24.05
CA GLY A 213 -11.10 2.39 -25.23
C GLY A 213 -9.62 2.65 -25.50
N GLN A 214 -8.95 3.44 -24.66
CA GLN A 214 -7.51 3.63 -24.64
C GLN A 214 -6.92 2.85 -23.46
N ARG A 215 -5.83 2.14 -23.70
CA ARG A 215 -5.18 1.40 -22.62
C ARG A 215 -4.33 2.34 -21.77
N ASP A 216 -4.53 2.24 -20.47
CA ASP A 216 -3.75 2.86 -19.42
C ASP A 216 -2.53 2.00 -19.08
N LEU A 217 -1.57 2.57 -18.36
CA LEU A 217 -0.32 1.91 -18.00
C LEU A 217 -0.33 1.49 -16.53
N ILE A 218 0.07 0.24 -16.30
CA ILE A 218 0.41 -0.31 -14.98
C ILE A 218 1.92 -0.52 -14.97
N VAL A 219 2.58 -0.04 -13.92
CA VAL A 219 4.01 -0.25 -13.68
C VAL A 219 4.15 -1.06 -12.41
N GLN A 220 4.73 -2.25 -12.50
CA GLN A 220 5.00 -3.11 -11.35
C GLN A 220 6.50 -3.12 -11.10
N THR A 221 6.93 -2.79 -9.89
CA THR A 221 8.34 -2.80 -9.51
C THR A 221 8.54 -3.80 -8.36
N TYR A 222 9.27 -4.86 -8.64
CA TYR A 222 9.71 -5.82 -7.63
C TYR A 222 10.94 -5.25 -6.93
N ALA A 223 10.76 -4.85 -5.67
CA ALA A 223 11.85 -4.50 -4.77
C ALA A 223 12.09 -5.72 -3.89
N GLY A 224 13.22 -6.41 -4.11
CA GLY A 224 13.57 -7.65 -3.40
C GLY A 224 13.80 -7.48 -1.89
N GLY A 225 14.87 -8.08 -1.36
CA GLY A 225 15.15 -8.05 0.08
C GLY A 225 14.33 -9.06 0.89
N THR A 226 14.25 -8.86 2.21
CA THR A 226 13.70 -9.87 3.13
C THR A 226 12.19 -10.02 3.04
N GLY A 227 11.47 -8.97 2.64
CA GLY A 227 10.00 -8.95 2.52
C GLY A 227 9.48 -9.30 1.13
N MET A 228 10.31 -9.19 0.08
CA MET A 228 9.94 -9.47 -1.31
C MET A 228 8.71 -8.64 -1.73
N PHE A 229 8.88 -7.33 -1.83
CA PHE A 229 7.79 -6.39 -2.09
C PHE A 229 7.57 -6.20 -3.59
N THR A 230 6.30 -6.11 -3.99
CA THR A 230 5.92 -5.68 -5.34
C THR A 230 5.05 -4.43 -5.23
N TYR A 231 5.53 -3.31 -5.77
CA TYR A 231 4.79 -2.07 -5.83
C TYR A 231 4.09 -1.95 -7.18
N VAL A 232 2.82 -1.53 -7.18
CA VAL A 232 2.04 -1.37 -8.40
C VAL A 232 1.56 0.06 -8.53
N GLU A 233 2.02 0.75 -9.58
CA GLU A 233 1.61 2.10 -9.95
C GLU A 233 0.73 2.07 -11.19
N THR A 234 -0.15 3.08 -11.29
CA THR A 234 -1.09 3.21 -12.39
C THR A 234 -1.06 4.62 -12.97
N TRP A 235 -1.18 4.68 -14.29
CA TRP A 235 -1.05 5.90 -15.06
C TRP A 235 -2.15 5.97 -16.11
N ARG A 236 -2.91 7.06 -16.09
CA ARG A 236 -3.98 7.29 -17.06
C ARG A 236 -3.37 7.73 -18.39
N ARG A 237 -3.88 7.22 -19.50
CA ARG A 237 -3.53 7.74 -20.82
C ARG A 237 -4.15 9.13 -21.06
N ASP A 238 -3.34 10.07 -21.54
CA ASP A 238 -3.78 11.42 -21.89
C ASP A 238 -3.19 11.85 -23.23
N GLY A 239 -3.80 11.37 -24.31
CA GLY A 239 -3.30 11.59 -25.67
C GLY A 239 -1.97 10.89 -25.91
N ASP A 240 -0.89 11.66 -26.05
CA ASP A 240 0.46 11.18 -26.38
C ASP A 240 1.39 11.07 -25.17
N HIS A 241 0.85 11.02 -23.95
CA HIS A 241 1.60 10.76 -22.73
C HIS A 241 0.74 10.01 -21.70
N PHE A 242 1.39 9.52 -20.65
CA PHE A 242 0.75 8.92 -19.49
C PHE A 242 0.87 9.85 -18.29
N VAL A 243 -0.21 9.99 -17.53
CA VAL A 243 -0.28 10.85 -16.35
C VAL A 243 -0.41 9.97 -15.11
N LYS A 244 0.57 10.08 -14.22
CA LYS A 244 0.61 9.35 -12.94
C LYS A 244 -0.60 9.72 -12.09
N ARG A 245 -1.16 8.72 -11.38
CA ARG A 245 -2.29 8.90 -10.45
C ARG A 245 -2.03 9.96 -9.38
N SER A 246 -0.81 10.02 -8.86
CA SER A 246 -0.38 10.94 -7.81
C SER A 246 0.95 11.59 -8.21
N PRO A 247 1.18 12.88 -7.88
CA PRO A 247 2.47 13.53 -8.09
C PRO A 247 3.52 13.15 -7.03
N GLU A 248 3.18 12.35 -6.01
CA GLU A 248 4.14 11.91 -5.01
C GLU A 248 5.13 10.89 -5.59
N PRO A 249 6.41 10.93 -5.18
CA PRO A 249 7.40 9.93 -5.61
C PRO A 249 6.97 8.50 -5.28
N GLU A 250 6.59 8.25 -4.02
CA GLU A 250 6.06 6.97 -3.55
C GLU A 250 4.53 6.98 -3.68
N SER A 251 3.99 6.45 -4.78
CA SER A 251 2.56 6.55 -5.04
C SER A 251 1.90 5.30 -5.60
N ALA A 252 2.46 4.14 -5.27
CA ALA A 252 1.87 2.84 -5.56
C ALA A 252 0.36 2.86 -5.24
N LEU A 253 -0.47 2.42 -6.18
CA LEU A 253 -1.89 2.16 -5.95
C LEU A 253 -2.07 1.12 -4.85
N PHE A 254 -1.22 0.09 -4.91
CA PHE A 254 -1.04 -0.86 -3.82
C PHE A 254 0.36 -1.49 -3.87
N TYR A 255 0.75 -2.16 -2.80
CA TYR A 255 1.87 -3.08 -2.81
C TYR A 255 1.51 -4.41 -2.17
N THR A 256 2.23 -5.46 -2.55
CA THR A 256 2.20 -6.76 -1.88
C THR A 256 3.54 -7.06 -1.23
N ASN A 257 3.54 -7.91 -0.21
CA ASN A 257 4.72 -8.62 0.24
C ASN A 257 4.47 -10.12 0.16
N ASP A 258 5.46 -10.86 -0.36
CA ASP A 258 5.35 -12.31 -0.47
C ASP A 258 5.76 -13.01 0.83
N ARG A 259 6.33 -12.25 1.79
CA ARG A 259 6.62 -12.74 3.15
C ARG A 259 5.93 -11.88 4.18
N GLY A 260 5.06 -12.51 4.98
CA GLY A 260 4.45 -11.83 6.09
C GLY A 260 3.07 -11.25 5.81
N ALA A 261 2.37 -11.71 4.77
CA ALA A 261 1.01 -11.28 4.46
C ALA A 261 0.25 -12.31 3.62
N ASN A 262 -1.07 -12.12 3.56
CA ASN A 262 -1.98 -12.84 2.68
C ASN A 262 -2.73 -11.82 1.83
N GLN A 263 -2.11 -11.46 0.70
CA GLN A 263 -2.56 -10.36 -0.13
C GLN A 263 -2.84 -10.85 -1.54
N SER A 264 -3.88 -10.30 -2.16
CA SER A 264 -4.18 -10.54 -3.56
C SER A 264 -4.93 -9.35 -4.15
N ALA A 265 -4.92 -9.22 -5.48
CA ALA A 265 -5.58 -8.13 -6.16
C ALA A 265 -6.32 -8.65 -7.39
N TYR A 266 -7.53 -8.14 -7.61
CA TYR A 266 -8.37 -8.50 -8.75
C TYR A 266 -8.85 -7.25 -9.47
N TRP A 267 -8.59 -7.18 -10.78
CA TRP A 267 -9.21 -6.21 -11.66
C TRP A 267 -10.66 -6.60 -11.89
N ILE A 268 -11.60 -5.87 -11.27
CA ILE A 268 -13.02 -6.19 -11.32
C ILE A 268 -13.82 -5.11 -12.03
N LYS A 269 -14.89 -5.53 -12.72
CA LYS A 269 -15.87 -4.61 -13.32
C LYS A 269 -17.20 -4.72 -12.61
N ALA A 270 -17.66 -3.62 -12.03
CA ALA A 270 -18.90 -3.57 -11.28
C ALA A 270 -19.66 -2.27 -11.56
N ARG A 271 -20.96 -2.41 -11.89
CA ARG A 271 -21.85 -1.28 -12.22
C ARG A 271 -21.26 -0.30 -13.26
N GLY A 272 -20.54 -0.84 -14.25
CA GLY A 272 -19.94 -0.05 -15.33
C GLY A 272 -18.56 0.53 -15.01
N ASN A 273 -18.16 0.55 -13.73
CA ASN A 273 -16.85 1.03 -13.30
C ASN A 273 -15.85 -0.13 -13.17
N ILE A 274 -14.57 0.18 -13.36
CA ILE A 274 -13.46 -0.72 -13.10
C ILE A 274 -12.87 -0.36 -11.73
N TYR A 275 -12.59 -1.38 -10.93
CA TYR A 275 -11.93 -1.26 -9.64
C TYR A 275 -10.78 -2.24 -9.55
N LEU A 276 -9.81 -1.91 -8.73
CA LEU A 276 -8.90 -2.90 -8.17
C LEU A 276 -9.44 -3.34 -6.81
N ALA A 277 -9.89 -4.59 -6.71
CA ALA A 277 -10.25 -5.21 -5.44
C ALA A 277 -9.00 -5.80 -4.80
N TYR A 278 -8.39 -5.05 -3.88
CA TYR A 278 -7.20 -5.46 -3.14
C TYR A 278 -7.62 -6.12 -1.81
N ARG A 279 -7.29 -7.40 -1.66
CA ARG A 279 -7.49 -8.17 -0.44
C ARG A 279 -6.23 -8.10 0.41
N ASN A 280 -6.41 -7.80 1.69
CA ASN A 280 -5.38 -7.91 2.73
C ASN A 280 -5.94 -8.75 3.89
N GLY A 281 -5.44 -9.96 4.03
CA GLY A 281 -5.89 -10.97 4.99
C GLY A 281 -4.96 -11.14 6.19
N ALA A 282 -5.55 -11.61 7.28
CA ALA A 282 -4.92 -12.13 8.49
C ALA A 282 -5.78 -13.29 9.03
N TYR A 283 -5.38 -13.99 10.09
CA TYR A 283 -6.23 -15.02 10.68
C TYR A 283 -7.58 -14.43 11.10
N GLY A 284 -8.66 -15.01 10.57
CA GLY A 284 -10.01 -14.63 10.96
C GLY A 284 -10.55 -13.39 10.28
N VAL A 285 -9.80 -12.71 9.41
CA VAL A 285 -10.30 -11.51 8.73
C VAL A 285 -9.66 -11.28 7.36
N ASP A 286 -10.49 -10.91 6.39
CA ASP A 286 -10.06 -10.27 5.14
C ASP A 286 -10.62 -8.85 5.08
N HIS A 287 -9.78 -7.90 4.71
CA HIS A 287 -10.21 -6.58 4.24
C HIS A 287 -10.08 -6.52 2.73
N ILE A 288 -11.18 -6.22 2.04
CA ILE A 288 -11.23 -6.09 0.59
C ILE A 288 -11.48 -4.63 0.27
N TYR A 289 -10.43 -3.95 -0.19
CA TYR A 289 -10.42 -2.55 -0.55
C TYR A 289 -10.79 -2.38 -2.01
N LEU A 290 -11.82 -1.57 -2.30
CA LEU A 290 -12.22 -1.22 -3.66
C LEU A 290 -11.52 0.09 -4.06
N LEU A 291 -10.36 -0.05 -4.70
CA LEU A 291 -9.53 1.08 -5.11
C LEU A 291 -9.95 1.56 -6.50
N ASN A 292 -10.07 2.88 -6.66
CA ASN A 292 -10.15 3.49 -7.97
C ASN A 292 -8.74 3.46 -8.60
N PRO A 293 -8.56 2.88 -9.78
CA PRO A 293 -7.23 2.66 -10.31
C PRO A 293 -6.55 3.93 -10.83
N LEU A 294 -7.30 4.96 -11.23
CA LEU A 294 -6.74 6.16 -11.86
C LEU A 294 -6.90 7.42 -11.02
N LYS A 295 -7.27 7.29 -9.74
CA LYS A 295 -7.49 8.42 -8.81
C LYS A 295 -6.81 8.19 -7.45
N ILE A 296 -6.49 9.27 -6.75
CA ILE A 296 -5.93 9.18 -5.38
C ILE A 296 -7.01 8.65 -4.42
N ASN A 297 -6.72 7.57 -3.70
CA ASN A 297 -7.68 6.88 -2.83
C ASN A 297 -7.51 7.33 -1.37
N ARG A 298 -8.25 8.35 -0.92
CA ARG A 298 -8.23 8.82 0.48
C ARG A 298 -9.28 8.15 1.37
N GLU A 299 -10.47 7.94 0.81
CA GLU A 299 -11.57 7.22 1.43
C GLU A 299 -11.89 6.00 0.56
N VAL A 300 -11.75 4.81 1.12
CA VAL A 300 -11.81 3.55 0.39
C VAL A 300 -13.01 2.74 0.87
N PRO A 301 -13.96 2.40 -0.04
CA PRO A 301 -14.99 1.40 0.24
C PRO A 301 -14.34 0.06 0.54
N THR A 302 -14.62 -0.48 1.73
CA THR A 302 -13.98 -1.68 2.24
C THR A 302 -15.02 -2.69 2.69
N VAL A 303 -14.95 -3.91 2.17
CA VAL A 303 -15.69 -5.07 2.71
C VAL A 303 -14.78 -5.77 3.70
N THR A 304 -15.26 -5.97 4.93
CA THR A 304 -14.56 -6.77 5.94
C THR A 304 -15.30 -8.10 6.11
N VAL A 305 -14.60 -9.19 5.81
CA VAL A 305 -15.10 -10.55 5.97
C VAL A 305 -14.42 -11.15 7.19
N ARG A 306 -15.19 -11.58 8.19
CA ARG A 306 -14.65 -12.29 9.35
C ARG A 306 -14.93 -13.77 9.25
N TYR A 307 -13.97 -14.56 9.72
CA TYR A 307 -14.03 -16.02 9.69
C TYR A 307 -13.96 -16.62 11.08
N GLY A 308 -14.71 -17.70 11.28
CA GLY A 308 -14.45 -18.70 12.30
C GLY A 308 -13.69 -19.88 11.69
N TYR A 309 -12.90 -20.58 12.50
CA TYR A 309 -12.14 -21.76 12.07
C TYR A 309 -12.46 -22.97 12.94
N TYR A 310 -12.66 -24.10 12.26
CA TYR A 310 -12.59 -25.42 12.89
C TYR A 310 -11.15 -25.91 12.75
N LEU A 311 -10.39 -25.81 13.84
CA LEU A 311 -8.99 -26.23 13.90
C LEU A 311 -8.90 -27.71 14.28
N ASN A 312 -7.99 -28.44 13.64
CA ASN A 312 -7.73 -29.84 13.92
C ASN A 312 -6.26 -30.17 13.76
N VAL A 313 -5.70 -30.85 14.76
CA VAL A 313 -4.37 -31.49 14.69
C VAL A 313 -4.48 -32.81 13.90
N PRO A 314 -3.79 -32.94 12.76
CA PRO A 314 -3.74 -34.19 12.00
C PRO A 314 -3.11 -35.34 12.80
N THR A 315 -3.55 -36.58 12.56
CA THR A 315 -2.92 -37.75 13.19
C THR A 315 -1.50 -37.96 12.67
N THR A 316 -1.32 -37.91 11.36
CA THR A 316 0.00 -37.96 10.73
C THR A 316 0.64 -36.58 10.80
N GLN A 317 1.81 -36.49 11.41
CA GLN A 317 2.59 -35.28 11.59
C GLN A 317 3.92 -35.42 10.85
N HIS A 318 4.52 -34.32 10.39
CA HIS A 318 5.84 -34.33 9.77
C HIS A 318 6.92 -34.04 10.81
N LYS A 319 8.10 -34.64 10.60
CA LYS A 319 9.31 -34.27 11.35
C LYS A 319 9.96 -33.04 10.71
N ASP A 320 10.92 -32.45 11.42
CA ASP A 320 11.66 -31.26 10.98
C ASP A 320 12.42 -31.45 9.65
N ASP A 321 12.65 -32.69 9.23
CA ASP A 321 13.24 -33.00 7.91
C ASP A 321 12.27 -32.79 6.72
N GLY A 322 11.00 -32.47 7.00
CA GLY A 322 9.94 -32.19 6.04
C GLY A 322 9.51 -33.36 5.16
N THR A 323 10.09 -34.55 5.35
CA THR A 323 9.89 -35.70 4.46
C THR A 323 9.46 -36.95 5.20
N SER A 324 9.88 -37.12 6.45
CA SER A 324 9.46 -38.22 7.29
C SER A 324 8.27 -37.83 8.15
N THR A 325 7.40 -38.80 8.39
CA THR A 325 6.19 -38.63 9.19
C THR A 325 6.23 -39.47 10.46
N PHE A 326 5.37 -39.12 11.42
CA PHE A 326 5.07 -39.92 12.59
C PHE A 326 3.57 -39.85 12.90
N GLU A 327 3.05 -40.88 13.56
CA GLU A 327 1.67 -40.90 14.04
C GLU A 327 1.60 -40.32 15.45
N LEU A 328 0.73 -39.33 15.64
CA LEU A 328 0.49 -38.69 16.91
C LEU A 328 -0.39 -39.59 17.80
N GLU A 329 0.05 -39.74 19.05
CA GLU A 329 -0.65 -40.55 20.04
C GLU A 329 -2.10 -40.03 20.28
N PRO A 330 -3.12 -40.90 20.31
CA PRO A 330 -4.52 -40.46 20.31
C PRO A 330 -4.90 -39.54 21.47
N ASP A 331 -4.42 -39.80 22.69
CA ASP A 331 -4.77 -38.99 23.86
C ASP A 331 -4.09 -37.62 23.82
N LEU A 332 -2.84 -37.57 23.35
CA LEU A 332 -2.16 -36.32 23.06
C LEU A 332 -2.90 -35.51 21.99
N ARG A 333 -3.27 -36.13 20.86
CA ARG A 333 -4.03 -35.46 19.80
C ARG A 333 -5.36 -34.89 20.31
N LEU A 334 -6.07 -35.63 21.14
CA LEU A 334 -7.31 -35.15 21.77
C LEU A 334 -7.04 -33.93 22.66
N THR A 335 -6.00 -34.00 23.49
CA THR A 335 -5.58 -32.93 24.40
C THR A 335 -5.25 -31.65 23.63
N LEU A 336 -4.47 -31.74 22.56
CA LEU A 336 -4.10 -30.58 21.73
C LEU A 336 -5.34 -29.95 21.08
N ASN A 337 -6.23 -30.77 20.52
CA ASN A 337 -7.46 -30.28 19.89
C ASN A 337 -8.40 -29.56 20.88
N GLN A 338 -8.54 -30.10 22.09
CA GLN A 338 -9.35 -29.46 23.14
C GLN A 338 -8.76 -28.11 23.57
N ALA A 339 -7.43 -28.05 23.74
CA ALA A 339 -6.75 -26.81 24.12
C ALA A 339 -6.89 -25.72 23.04
N ILE A 340 -6.64 -26.08 21.77
CA ILE A 340 -6.78 -25.16 20.63
C ILE A 340 -8.23 -24.69 20.49
N THR A 341 -9.21 -25.59 20.57
CA THR A 341 -10.63 -25.24 20.42
C THR A 341 -11.06 -24.24 21.50
N LYS A 342 -10.73 -24.54 22.76
CA LYS A 342 -11.03 -23.65 23.89
C LYS A 342 -10.38 -22.27 23.73
N ALA A 343 -9.11 -22.22 23.32
CA ALA A 343 -8.40 -20.96 23.11
C ALA A 343 -9.00 -20.15 21.95
N ASN A 344 -9.39 -20.83 20.87
CA ASN A 344 -10.00 -20.20 19.70
C ASN A 344 -11.37 -19.60 20.01
N GLU A 345 -12.19 -20.29 20.81
CA GLU A 345 -13.49 -19.79 21.27
C GLU A 345 -13.38 -18.64 22.29
N ALA A 346 -12.36 -18.67 23.13
CA ALA A 346 -12.13 -17.67 24.16
C ALA A 346 -11.51 -16.35 23.62
N ARG A 347 -11.18 -16.27 22.33
CA ARG A 347 -10.59 -15.08 21.73
C ARG A 347 -11.44 -13.84 22.00
N PRO A 348 -10.92 -12.85 22.72
CA PRO A 348 -11.69 -11.64 22.97
C PRO A 348 -11.77 -10.83 21.68
N ARG A 349 -12.96 -10.28 21.39
CA ARG A 349 -13.17 -9.38 20.23
C ARG A 349 -12.41 -8.04 20.35
N LYS A 350 -11.78 -7.78 21.49
CA LYS A 350 -10.92 -6.62 21.80
C LYS A 350 -9.75 -7.07 22.69
N PRO A 351 -8.56 -6.49 22.57
CA PRO A 351 -7.43 -6.87 23.41
C PRO A 351 -7.74 -6.62 24.89
N ASP A 352 -7.69 -7.66 25.71
CA ASP A 352 -7.80 -7.55 27.16
C ASP A 352 -6.48 -7.00 27.73
N THR A 353 -6.59 -5.97 28.57
CA THR A 353 -5.45 -5.32 29.23
C THR A 353 -4.95 -6.10 30.44
N GLN A 354 -5.69 -7.11 30.93
CA GLN A 354 -5.33 -7.86 32.12
C GLN A 354 -4.79 -9.25 31.75
N ARG A 355 -3.45 -9.39 31.74
CA ARG A 355 -2.81 -10.68 31.46
C ARG A 355 -2.85 -11.58 32.69
N THR A 356 -3.58 -12.70 32.60
CA THR A 356 -3.47 -13.82 33.54
C THR A 356 -2.38 -14.79 33.09
N PRO A 357 -1.61 -15.41 34.00
CA PRO A 357 -0.63 -16.41 33.60
C PRO A 357 -1.33 -17.62 32.97
N LEU A 358 -0.72 -18.17 31.92
CA LEU A 358 -1.24 -19.33 31.19
C LEU A 358 -1.04 -20.61 32.00
N CYS A 359 0.13 -20.74 32.63
CA CYS A 359 0.46 -21.84 33.53
C CYS A 359 0.57 -21.36 34.99
N PRO A 360 0.35 -22.25 35.97
CA PRO A 360 0.58 -21.92 37.39
C PRO A 360 2.04 -21.56 37.64
N ILE A 361 2.28 -20.40 38.25
CA ILE A 361 3.63 -19.92 38.58
C ILE A 361 4.11 -20.61 39.88
N PRO A 362 5.28 -21.27 39.89
CA PRO A 362 5.88 -21.81 41.10
C PRO A 362 6.17 -20.73 42.14
N ALA A 363 6.03 -21.07 43.43
CA ALA A 363 6.27 -20.13 44.52
C ALA A 363 7.74 -19.63 44.59
N THR A 364 8.67 -20.36 43.99
CA THR A 364 10.11 -20.03 43.93
C THR A 364 10.67 -20.45 42.57
N GLY A 365 11.11 -19.49 41.75
CA GLY A 365 11.68 -19.72 40.43
C GLY A 365 12.07 -18.40 39.74
N ALA A 366 12.92 -18.47 38.71
CA ALA A 366 13.18 -17.35 37.81
C ALA A 366 12.11 -17.32 36.70
N GLY A 367 11.87 -16.16 36.07
CA GLY A 367 11.08 -16.08 34.83
C GLY A 367 9.56 -15.94 35.01
N GLU A 368 9.08 -15.09 35.94
CA GLU A 368 7.63 -14.80 36.08
C GLU A 368 6.98 -14.44 34.73
N SER A 369 7.70 -13.70 33.87
CA SER A 369 7.27 -13.33 32.52
C SER A 369 7.02 -14.53 31.60
N ASP A 370 7.77 -15.62 31.79
CA ASP A 370 7.75 -16.77 30.90
C ASP A 370 6.46 -17.57 31.03
N TYR A 371 5.64 -17.27 32.04
CA TYR A 371 4.34 -17.88 32.30
C TYR A 371 3.17 -17.20 31.58
N TYR A 372 3.38 -16.02 30.99
CA TYR A 372 2.31 -15.20 30.42
C TYR A 372 2.21 -15.28 28.89
N SER A 373 3.28 -15.71 28.21
CA SER A 373 3.31 -15.78 26.76
C SER A 373 4.38 -16.75 26.28
N TYR A 374 4.19 -17.31 25.08
CA TYR A 374 5.19 -18.18 24.48
C TYR A 374 6.45 -17.40 24.05
N GLY A 375 6.28 -16.15 23.60
CA GLY A 375 7.34 -15.28 23.10
C GLY A 375 7.00 -14.65 21.74
N PRO A 376 7.92 -13.88 21.14
CA PRO A 376 7.72 -13.30 19.81
C PRO A 376 7.81 -14.37 18.70
N VAL A 377 7.26 -14.06 17.53
CA VAL A 377 7.32 -14.91 16.33
C VAL A 377 8.17 -14.26 15.25
N HIS A 378 8.60 -15.05 14.27
CA HIS A 378 9.29 -14.56 13.09
C HIS A 378 8.32 -13.78 12.18
N TYR A 379 8.80 -12.75 11.49
CA TYR A 379 7.96 -11.84 10.67
C TYR A 379 7.22 -12.52 9.51
N SER A 380 7.60 -13.75 9.14
CA SER A 380 6.98 -14.52 8.07
C SER A 380 5.72 -15.29 8.50
N VAL A 381 5.38 -15.24 9.78
CA VAL A 381 4.17 -15.83 10.36
C VAL A 381 3.48 -14.79 11.24
N GLU A 382 2.19 -14.96 11.47
CA GLU A 382 1.47 -14.13 12.42
C GLU A 382 1.31 -14.86 13.77
N ASP A 383 1.22 -14.08 14.84
CA ASP A 383 0.90 -14.57 16.18
C ASP A 383 -0.62 -14.69 16.34
N VAL A 384 -1.12 -15.92 16.37
CA VAL A 384 -2.55 -16.20 16.27
C VAL A 384 -3.15 -16.21 17.68
N PHE A 385 -2.62 -17.01 18.62
CA PHE A 385 -2.79 -16.85 20.08
C PHE A 385 -1.78 -17.67 20.88
N ASP A 386 -1.60 -17.30 22.14
CA ASP A 386 -0.99 -18.15 23.17
C ASP A 386 -2.07 -18.91 23.96
N LEU A 387 -1.74 -20.13 24.43
CA LEU A 387 -2.67 -21.01 25.13
C LEU A 387 -1.96 -21.93 26.12
N PRO A 388 -2.59 -22.34 27.23
CA PRO A 388 -2.06 -23.40 28.08
C PRO A 388 -2.45 -24.77 27.53
N VAL A 389 -1.52 -25.72 27.61
CA VAL A 389 -1.74 -27.12 27.25
C VAL A 389 -1.27 -28.01 28.39
N ILE A 390 -2.19 -28.82 28.95
CA ILE A 390 -1.89 -29.73 30.05
C ILE A 390 -1.68 -31.14 29.49
N ILE A 391 -0.47 -31.68 29.61
CA ILE A 391 -0.15 -33.04 29.16
C ILE A 391 0.31 -33.84 30.38
N GLY A 392 -0.49 -34.84 30.78
CA GLY A 392 -0.30 -35.50 32.06
C GLY A 392 -0.45 -34.51 33.22
N ASN A 393 0.60 -34.35 34.02
CA ASN A 393 0.63 -33.41 35.16
C ASN A 393 1.40 -32.11 34.85
N ASP A 394 1.94 -31.99 33.64
CA ASP A 394 2.77 -30.85 33.24
C ASP A 394 1.93 -29.79 32.50
N CYS A 395 2.20 -28.52 32.79
CA CYS A 395 1.64 -27.39 32.05
C CYS A 395 2.67 -26.87 31.04
N TYR A 396 2.23 -26.76 29.78
CA TYR A 396 3.00 -26.20 28.67
C TYR A 396 2.35 -24.90 28.22
N ILE A 397 3.20 -23.99 27.77
CA ILE A 397 2.75 -22.79 27.07
C ILE A 397 2.83 -23.10 25.59
N GLY A 398 1.68 -22.99 24.94
CA GLY A 398 1.54 -23.14 23.52
C GLY A 398 1.42 -21.80 22.82
N LYS A 399 1.92 -21.73 21.59
CA LYS A 399 1.59 -20.68 20.62
C LYS A 399 1.06 -21.31 19.35
N LEU A 400 -0.09 -20.84 18.90
CA LEU A 400 -0.55 -21.08 17.55
C LEU A 400 -0.06 -19.94 16.66
N VAL A 401 0.58 -20.27 15.55
CA VAL A 401 0.97 -19.35 14.49
C VAL A 401 0.37 -19.80 13.17
N ASP A 402 0.15 -18.86 12.25
CA ASP A 402 -0.26 -19.16 10.88
C ASP A 402 0.47 -18.24 9.88
N TRP A 403 0.21 -18.46 8.59
CA TRP A 403 0.76 -17.66 7.50
C TRP A 403 -0.27 -16.62 7.01
N PHE A 404 -0.71 -15.75 7.91
CA PHE A 404 -1.59 -14.61 7.62
C PHE A 404 -2.98 -15.01 7.14
N GLY A 405 -3.52 -16.11 7.66
CA GLY A 405 -4.80 -16.64 7.18
C GLY A 405 -4.72 -17.25 5.78
N SER A 406 -3.52 -17.51 5.23
CA SER A 406 -3.34 -18.15 3.92
C SER A 406 -4.11 -19.46 3.85
N TYR A 407 -4.92 -19.60 2.80
CA TYR A 407 -5.93 -20.64 2.71
C TYR A 407 -5.87 -21.33 1.35
N ASP A 408 -5.86 -22.65 1.37
CA ASP A 408 -5.99 -23.49 0.19
C ASP A 408 -7.28 -24.31 0.25
N GLU A 409 -7.97 -24.51 -0.88
CA GLU A 409 -9.24 -25.25 -0.91
C GLU A 409 -9.08 -26.71 -0.50
N LYS A 410 -7.93 -27.31 -0.81
CA LYS A 410 -7.67 -28.74 -0.56
C LYS A 410 -7.21 -28.98 0.88
N HIS A 411 -6.28 -28.17 1.39
CA HIS A 411 -5.64 -28.39 2.69
C HIS A 411 -6.19 -27.49 3.81
N GLY A 412 -6.94 -26.43 3.46
CA GLY A 412 -7.46 -25.44 4.38
C GLY A 412 -6.41 -24.40 4.78
N LEU A 413 -6.60 -23.83 5.97
CA LEU A 413 -5.60 -23.03 6.66
C LEU A 413 -4.50 -23.95 7.17
N PHE A 414 -3.24 -23.59 6.93
CA PHE A 414 -2.10 -24.23 7.58
C PHE A 414 -1.62 -23.38 8.76
N ALA A 415 -1.46 -24.01 9.93
CA ALA A 415 -1.00 -23.40 11.16
C ALA A 415 -0.07 -24.36 11.92
N GLN A 416 0.70 -23.81 12.86
CA GLN A 416 1.61 -24.58 13.72
C GLN A 416 1.35 -24.24 15.18
N LEU A 417 1.20 -25.29 16.00
CA LEU A 417 1.16 -25.19 17.46
C LEU A 417 2.53 -25.58 18.03
N SER A 418 3.26 -24.61 18.57
CA SER A 418 4.50 -24.88 19.29
C SER A 418 4.25 -24.87 20.80
N LEU A 419 4.84 -25.82 21.52
CA LEU A 419 4.74 -25.97 22.97
C LEU A 419 6.13 -25.87 23.61
N ARG A 420 6.23 -25.17 24.73
CA ARG A 420 7.42 -25.18 25.59
C ARG A 420 7.02 -25.30 27.05
N LYS A 421 7.90 -25.87 27.87
CA LYS A 421 7.76 -25.75 29.32
C LYS A 421 8.19 -24.33 29.75
N PRO A 422 7.48 -23.69 30.70
CA PRO A 422 7.84 -22.37 31.18
C PRO A 422 9.26 -22.30 31.76
N ASP A 423 9.67 -23.35 32.50
CA ASP A 423 10.93 -23.39 33.27
C ASP A 423 12.13 -24.00 32.50
N VAL A 424 11.96 -24.33 31.22
CA VAL A 424 12.98 -25.06 30.44
C VAL A 424 13.15 -24.42 29.06
N ASP A 425 14.32 -23.83 28.82
CA ASP A 425 14.64 -23.12 27.58
C ASP A 425 14.75 -24.02 26.33
N ALA A 426 14.86 -25.34 26.49
CA ALA A 426 15.36 -26.24 25.43
C ALA A 426 14.42 -27.38 24.97
N ASP A 427 13.17 -27.48 25.44
CA ASP A 427 12.25 -28.58 25.08
C ASP A 427 11.00 -28.10 24.32
N GLY A 428 11.23 -27.40 23.20
CA GLY A 428 10.17 -26.98 22.29
C GLY A 428 9.68 -28.12 21.41
N ARG A 429 8.37 -28.37 21.35
CA ARG A 429 7.74 -29.33 20.41
C ARG A 429 6.73 -28.62 19.54
N SER A 430 6.71 -28.90 18.24
CA SER A 430 5.76 -28.29 17.30
C SER A 430 4.85 -29.34 16.68
N TYR A 431 3.60 -28.94 16.42
CA TYR A 431 2.56 -29.76 15.82
C TYR A 431 1.87 -28.98 14.69
N GLU A 432 1.62 -29.65 13.58
CA GLU A 432 0.81 -29.13 12.48
C GLU A 432 -0.66 -29.05 12.91
N VAL A 433 -1.31 -27.97 12.48
CA VAL A 433 -2.72 -27.70 12.71
C VAL A 433 -3.34 -27.27 11.39
N ASN A 434 -4.43 -27.92 11.00
CA ASN A 434 -5.21 -27.53 9.82
C ASN A 434 -6.51 -26.86 10.25
N GLY A 435 -6.95 -25.85 9.50
CA GLY A 435 -8.17 -25.10 9.79
C GLY A 435 -9.14 -25.09 8.62
N ARG A 436 -10.41 -25.37 8.89
CA ARG A 436 -11.50 -25.14 7.91
C ARG A 436 -12.26 -23.88 8.30
N ARG A 437 -12.27 -22.89 7.41
CA ARG A 437 -12.86 -21.58 7.70
C ARG A 437 -14.33 -21.53 7.31
N HIS A 438 -15.08 -20.67 7.98
CA HIS A 438 -16.44 -20.31 7.58
C HIS A 438 -16.67 -18.83 7.88
N VAL A 439 -17.42 -18.15 7.01
CA VAL A 439 -17.74 -16.74 7.22
C VAL A 439 -18.71 -16.61 8.41
N ILE A 440 -18.38 -15.71 9.33
CA ILE A 440 -19.21 -15.38 10.50
C ILE A 440 -19.85 -14.00 10.37
N GLU A 441 -19.24 -13.09 9.62
CA GLU A 441 -19.71 -11.72 9.43
C GLU A 441 -19.16 -11.16 8.12
N VAL A 442 -20.00 -10.43 7.39
CA VAL A 442 -19.59 -9.57 6.28
C VAL A 442 -20.11 -8.16 6.55
N SER A 443 -19.20 -7.21 6.71
CA SER A 443 -19.52 -5.82 7.02
C SER A 443 -18.86 -4.87 6.01
N THR A 444 -19.31 -3.63 5.98
CA THR A 444 -18.85 -2.62 5.02
C THR A 444 -18.51 -1.32 5.74
N SER A 445 -17.51 -0.62 5.23
CA SER A 445 -17.13 0.71 5.71
C SER A 445 -16.55 1.55 4.58
N ILE A 446 -16.46 2.87 4.80
CA ILE A 446 -15.70 3.78 3.96
C ILE A 446 -14.79 4.55 4.91
N GLY A 447 -13.49 4.49 4.66
CA GLY A 447 -12.50 5.11 5.54
C GLY A 447 -11.09 5.00 4.97
N LYS A 448 -10.09 5.17 5.82
CA LYS A 448 -8.70 4.95 5.42
C LYS A 448 -8.47 3.46 5.20
N ALA A 449 -7.72 3.13 4.15
CA ALA A 449 -7.19 1.79 3.95
C ALA A 449 -5.90 1.59 4.75
N ASP A 450 -5.58 0.34 5.05
CA ASP A 450 -4.39 -0.06 5.79
C ASP A 450 -3.49 -0.99 4.94
N GLY A 451 -2.24 -1.16 5.40
CA GLY A 451 -1.27 -2.04 4.75
C GLY A 451 -0.94 -1.58 3.33
N GLY A 452 -0.94 -2.53 2.38
CA GLY A 452 -0.55 -2.27 1.00
C GLY A 452 -1.40 -1.25 0.25
N ALA A 453 -2.59 -0.89 0.74
CA ALA A 453 -3.52 0.04 0.10
C ALA A 453 -3.54 1.45 0.72
N LEU A 454 -2.60 1.78 1.61
CA LEU A 454 -2.58 3.05 2.36
C LEU A 454 -2.37 4.30 1.48
N ASN A 455 -1.83 4.14 0.27
CA ASN A 455 -1.20 5.20 -0.53
C ASN A 455 -2.13 6.00 -1.48
#